data_AF-A0A4Y1QSP1-F1
#
_entry.id   AF-A0A4Y1QSP1-F1
#
_cell.length_a   1.000
_cell.length_b   1.000
_cell.length_c   1.000
_cell.angle_alpha   90.00
_cell.angle_beta   90.00
_cell.angle_gamma   90.00
#
_symmetry.space_group_name_H-M   'P 1'
#
loop_
_entity.id
_entity.type
_entity.pdbx_description
1 polymer ?
#
loop_
_entity_poly.entity_id
_entity_poly.type
_entity_poly.pdbx_seq_one_letter_code
_entity_poly.pdbx_strand_id
1 'polypeptide(L)'
;TTNSFTLRASLCLCLSLSLQRKPYWFQAFPLMENNQQQQQQAPMKSRFKRICVFCGSSPGKNPSYQLAAIQLGKQLVERNIDLVYGGGSIGLMGQVSQAVYDGGRHVLGVIPRTLMPREITGEPVGEVRAVSGMHQRKAEMARQADAFIALPGGYGTLEELLEVITWAQLGIHDKPVGLLNVDGYYNSLLSFIDKAVDEGFIDPAARHIIVSAQTAQELMCKLEEYIPKHSGLSWEMEQQLEFTAKSDISR
;
A
#
# COMPACT_ATOMS: atom_id res chain seq x y z
N THR A 1 -36.96 59.20 -32.99
CA THR A 1 -38.17 60.06 -32.97
C THR A 1 -39.15 59.46 -31.98
N THR A 2 -39.19 59.87 -30.71
CA THR A 2 -39.74 61.13 -30.15
C THR A 2 -41.27 61.22 -30.20
N ASN A 3 -41.89 61.18 -29.01
CA ASN A 3 -43.05 62.03 -28.61
C ASN A 3 -44.43 61.69 -29.26
N SER A 4 -45.60 61.98 -28.68
CA SER A 4 -45.93 62.65 -27.40
C SER A 4 -47.45 62.61 -27.08
N PHE A 5 -47.83 62.47 -25.78
CA PHE A 5 -49.05 63.04 -25.13
C PHE A 5 -50.44 62.49 -25.59
N THR A 6 -51.59 62.63 -24.90
CA THR A 6 -51.95 63.19 -23.56
C THR A 6 -53.24 62.53 -22.99
N LEU A 7 -53.47 62.71 -21.67
CA LEU A 7 -54.73 62.93 -20.89
C LEU A 7 -56.11 62.89 -21.63
N ARG A 8 -57.28 62.52 -21.06
CA ARG A 8 -57.81 62.44 -19.65
C ARG A 8 -59.13 61.57 -19.68
N ALA A 9 -60.00 61.32 -18.67
CA ALA A 9 -60.20 61.69 -17.24
C ALA A 9 -61.09 60.60 -16.52
N SER A 10 -61.78 60.97 -15.42
CA SER A 10 -62.98 60.35 -14.80
C SER A 10 -62.93 58.84 -14.45
N LEU A 11 -62.48 58.42 -13.27
CA LEU A 11 -63.14 58.45 -11.93
C LEU A 11 -64.43 57.63 -11.76
N CYS A 12 -64.34 56.61 -10.89
CA CYS A 12 -65.32 56.36 -9.82
C CYS A 12 -64.59 55.81 -8.57
N LEU A 13 -65.11 56.09 -7.37
CA LEU A 13 -64.66 55.61 -6.05
C LEU A 13 -65.40 54.29 -5.71
N CYS A 14 -65.09 53.44 -4.71
CA CYS A 14 -63.98 53.09 -3.79
C CYS A 14 -64.31 51.67 -3.21
N LEU A 15 -63.65 50.97 -2.28
CA LEU A 15 -62.52 51.17 -1.33
C LEU A 15 -61.51 50.00 -1.51
N SER A 16 -60.18 50.17 -1.40
CA SER A 16 -59.32 49.99 -0.20
C SER A 16 -59.71 48.85 0.78
N LEU A 17 -58.82 47.93 1.20
CA LEU A 17 -57.36 47.80 1.08
C LEU A 17 -56.97 46.41 0.51
N SER A 18 -56.15 46.33 -0.54
CA SER A 18 -54.66 46.29 -0.51
C SER A 18 -54.11 44.93 -0.04
N LEU A 19 -53.91 43.97 -0.97
CA LEU A 19 -52.60 43.62 -1.59
C LEU A 19 -51.71 42.73 -0.68
N GLN A 20 -51.00 41.70 -1.19
CA GLN A 20 -50.37 41.58 -2.52
C GLN A 20 -50.54 40.18 -3.18
N ARG A 21 -50.65 40.20 -4.53
CA ARG A 21 -49.93 39.40 -5.57
C ARG A 21 -49.46 37.96 -5.25
N LYS A 22 -49.49 36.99 -6.18
CA LYS A 22 -50.17 36.80 -7.48
C LYS A 22 -50.09 35.28 -7.84
N PRO A 23 -50.84 34.76 -8.84
CA PRO A 23 -51.03 33.32 -9.04
C PRO A 23 -50.11 32.70 -10.11
N TYR A 24 -50.40 31.43 -10.39
CA TYR A 24 -50.11 30.61 -11.60
C TYR A 24 -48.91 29.65 -11.54
N TRP A 25 -49.28 28.37 -11.45
CA TRP A 25 -48.66 27.16 -11.99
C TRP A 25 -47.17 27.22 -12.38
N PHE A 26 -46.36 26.47 -11.63
CA PHE A 26 -45.52 25.44 -12.26
C PHE A 26 -45.59 24.16 -11.42
N GLN A 27 -45.53 23.00 -12.07
CA GLN A 27 -45.46 21.72 -11.37
C GLN A 27 -44.10 21.59 -10.68
N ALA A 28 -44.09 21.04 -9.47
CA ALA A 28 -42.84 20.77 -8.75
C ALA A 28 -42.07 19.65 -9.47
N PHE A 29 -41.03 20.02 -10.21
CA PHE A 29 -39.98 19.07 -10.58
C PHE A 29 -39.33 18.56 -9.29
N PRO A 30 -39.24 17.23 -9.08
CA PRO A 30 -38.37 16.69 -8.04
C PRO A 30 -36.93 17.12 -8.34
N LEU A 31 -36.26 17.71 -7.35
CA LEU A 31 -34.83 17.96 -7.44
C LEU A 31 -34.12 16.61 -7.56
N MET A 32 -33.33 16.42 -8.63
CA MET A 32 -32.40 15.30 -8.71
C MET A 32 -31.26 15.55 -7.74
N GLU A 33 -31.43 15.13 -6.49
CA GLU A 33 -30.33 15.04 -5.54
C GLU A 33 -29.32 14.02 -6.08
N ASN A 34 -28.13 14.51 -6.43
CA ASN A 34 -27.03 13.68 -6.92
C ASN A 34 -26.57 12.75 -5.79
N ASN A 35 -27.13 11.54 -5.76
CA ASN A 35 -26.88 10.54 -4.74
C ASN A 35 -25.51 9.86 -4.98
N GLN A 36 -24.44 10.65 -4.85
CA GLN A 36 -23.06 10.15 -4.80
C GLN A 36 -22.86 9.41 -3.48
N GLN A 37 -23.32 8.17 -3.46
CA GLN A 37 -23.05 7.23 -2.37
C GLN A 37 -21.56 6.90 -2.34
N GLN A 38 -20.79 7.72 -1.63
CA GLN A 38 -19.48 7.31 -1.14
C GLN A 38 -19.70 6.11 -0.22
N GLN A 39 -19.45 4.92 -0.74
CA GLN A 39 -19.48 3.68 0.04
C GLN A 39 -18.36 3.74 1.08
N GLN A 40 -18.69 4.21 2.28
CA GLN A 40 -17.85 4.02 3.46
C GLN A 40 -17.83 2.53 3.78
N GLN A 41 -16.88 1.83 3.16
CA GLN A 41 -16.54 0.46 3.49
C GLN A 41 -16.22 0.40 4.99
N ALA A 42 -16.88 -0.51 5.71
CA ALA A 42 -16.53 -0.80 7.09
C ALA A 42 -15.03 -1.18 7.17
N PRO A 43 -14.34 -0.87 8.29
CA PRO A 43 -12.89 -1.07 8.39
C PRO A 43 -12.51 -2.51 8.07
N MET A 44 -11.85 -2.69 6.92
CA MET A 44 -11.45 -3.99 6.39
C MET A 44 -10.45 -4.64 7.35
N LYS A 45 -10.92 -5.63 8.12
CA LYS A 45 -10.09 -6.40 9.03
C LYS A 45 -9.17 -7.31 8.23
N SER A 46 -7.90 -6.89 8.09
CA SER A 46 -6.86 -7.62 7.38
C SER A 46 -6.59 -9.01 7.98
N ARG A 47 -6.12 -9.94 7.13
CA ARG A 47 -5.50 -11.19 7.60
C ARG A 47 -4.07 -11.01 8.13
N PHE A 48 -3.42 -9.89 7.79
CA PHE A 48 -2.06 -9.55 8.23
C PHE A 48 -2.08 -8.83 9.57
N LYS A 49 -1.15 -9.17 10.46
CA LYS A 49 -0.85 -8.42 11.68
C LYS A 49 0.29 -7.44 11.43
N ARG A 50 1.29 -7.83 10.63
CA ARG A 50 2.49 -7.03 10.36
C ARG A 50 3.00 -7.21 8.94
N ILE A 51 3.35 -6.13 8.26
CA ILE A 51 3.88 -6.15 6.90
C ILE A 51 5.30 -5.59 6.88
N CYS A 52 6.19 -6.26 6.13
CA CYS A 52 7.54 -5.79 5.88
C CYS A 52 7.57 -4.85 4.69
N VAL A 53 8.05 -3.61 4.88
CA VAL A 53 8.26 -2.67 3.77
C VAL A 53 9.75 -2.50 3.49
N PHE A 54 10.14 -2.84 2.27
CA PHE A 54 11.44 -2.52 1.68
C PHE A 54 11.31 -1.24 0.86
N CYS A 55 12.17 -0.24 1.08
CA CYS A 55 12.09 1.04 0.38
C CYS A 55 13.39 1.83 0.44
N GLY A 56 13.53 2.85 -0.42
CA GLY A 56 14.74 3.69 -0.46
C GLY A 56 14.97 4.53 0.80
N SER A 57 16.21 4.56 1.29
CA SER A 57 16.72 5.59 2.22
C SER A 57 16.84 6.98 1.58
N SER A 58 16.80 7.05 0.23
CA SER A 58 16.57 8.29 -0.52
C SER A 58 15.07 8.54 -0.74
N PRO A 59 14.61 9.81 -0.79
CA PRO A 59 13.22 10.12 -1.13
C PRO A 59 12.88 9.92 -2.63
N GLY A 60 13.90 9.76 -3.48
CA GLY A 60 13.76 9.78 -4.94
C GLY A 60 13.70 11.19 -5.52
N LYS A 61 13.51 11.30 -6.84
CA LYS A 61 13.41 12.58 -7.56
C LYS A 61 11.97 13.02 -7.89
N ASN A 62 11.02 12.09 -7.79
CA ASN A 62 9.62 12.31 -8.13
C ASN A 62 8.79 12.31 -6.83
N PRO A 63 8.03 13.38 -6.52
CA PRO A 63 7.24 13.46 -5.29
C PRO A 63 6.18 12.36 -5.17
N SER A 64 5.74 11.74 -6.28
CA SER A 64 4.82 10.59 -6.25
C SER A 64 5.33 9.45 -5.36
N TYR A 65 6.65 9.22 -5.30
CA TYR A 65 7.22 8.15 -4.47
C TYR A 65 7.05 8.41 -2.97
N GLN A 66 7.19 9.67 -2.54
CA GLN A 66 6.96 10.09 -1.15
C GLN A 66 5.47 10.02 -0.80
N LEU A 67 4.60 10.50 -1.70
CA LEU A 67 3.15 10.43 -1.54
C LEU A 67 2.66 8.98 -1.44
N ALA A 68 3.20 8.07 -2.26
CA ALA A 68 2.89 6.65 -2.22
C ALA A 68 3.36 5.96 -0.93
N ALA A 69 4.51 6.36 -0.36
CA ALA A 69 4.97 5.86 0.94
C ALA A 69 4.02 6.28 2.08
N ILE A 70 3.55 7.54 2.08
CA ILE A 70 2.54 8.04 3.04
C ILE A 70 1.20 7.33 2.84
N GLN A 71 0.75 7.15 1.59
CA GLN A 71 -0.48 6.43 1.25
C GLN A 71 -0.42 4.96 1.71
N LEU A 72 0.72 4.28 1.53
CA LEU A 72 0.92 2.93 2.03
C LEU A 72 0.79 2.89 3.57
N GLY A 73 1.45 3.81 4.27
CA GLY A 73 1.33 3.92 5.72
C GLY A 73 -0.13 4.06 6.19
N LYS A 74 -0.91 4.94 5.53
CA LYS A 74 -2.36 5.08 5.80
C LYS A 74 -3.14 3.80 5.53
N GLN A 75 -2.87 3.09 4.42
CA GLN A 75 -3.55 1.82 4.11
C GLN A 75 -3.24 0.70 5.14
N LEU A 76 -2.05 0.71 5.76
CA LEU A 76 -1.73 -0.18 6.90
C LEU A 76 -2.51 0.23 8.15
N VAL A 77 -2.54 1.52 8.48
CA VAL A 77 -3.28 2.08 9.64
C VAL A 77 -4.77 1.76 9.58
N GLU A 78 -5.42 2.04 8.45
CA GLU A 78 -6.85 1.77 8.20
C GLU A 78 -7.23 0.30 8.40
N ARG A 79 -6.28 -0.63 8.15
CA ARG A 79 -6.45 -2.08 8.28
C ARG A 79 -5.98 -2.65 9.62
N ASN A 80 -5.50 -1.80 10.54
CA ASN A 80 -4.92 -2.18 11.83
C ASN A 80 -3.64 -3.04 11.74
N ILE A 81 -2.84 -2.82 10.69
CA ILE A 81 -1.60 -3.55 10.42
C ILE A 81 -0.39 -2.81 11.02
N ASP A 82 0.57 -3.54 11.57
CA ASP A 82 1.87 -3.03 12.01
C ASP A 82 2.92 -2.98 10.88
N LEU A 83 3.92 -2.13 11.04
CA LEU A 83 5.07 -2.07 10.14
C LEU A 83 6.29 -2.81 10.74
N VAL A 84 6.94 -3.65 9.94
CA VAL A 84 8.38 -3.93 10.11
C VAL A 84 9.15 -3.38 8.90
N TYR A 85 10.33 -2.80 9.12
CA TYR A 85 11.09 -2.16 8.05
C TYR A 85 12.58 -2.04 8.39
N GLY A 86 13.35 -1.50 7.46
CA GLY A 86 14.80 -1.38 7.54
C GLY A 86 15.37 -0.45 8.64
N GLY A 87 14.53 0.27 9.37
CA GLY A 87 14.94 1.06 10.55
C GLY A 87 15.58 2.43 10.28
N GLY A 88 15.56 2.93 9.04
CA GLY A 88 16.06 4.28 8.73
C GLY A 88 15.03 5.38 8.99
N SER A 89 15.48 6.60 9.34
CA SER A 89 14.62 7.77 9.59
C SER A 89 14.44 8.68 8.36
N ILE A 90 15.15 8.41 7.27
CA ILE A 90 15.22 9.29 6.08
C ILE A 90 14.59 8.64 4.83
N GLY A 91 14.37 9.45 3.79
CA GLY A 91 13.82 9.00 2.51
C GLY A 91 12.41 8.40 2.63
N LEU A 92 12.12 7.40 1.80
CA LEU A 92 10.82 6.71 1.87
C LEU A 92 10.68 5.88 3.16
N MET A 93 11.79 5.39 3.72
CA MET A 93 11.81 4.72 5.03
C MET A 93 11.24 5.61 6.13
N GLY A 94 11.65 6.88 6.21
CA GLY A 94 11.08 7.85 7.14
C GLY A 94 9.61 8.20 6.85
N GLN A 95 9.23 8.33 5.58
CA GLN A 95 7.84 8.67 5.22
C GLN A 95 6.83 7.57 5.58
N VAL A 96 7.17 6.29 5.33
CA VAL A 96 6.26 5.18 5.66
C VAL A 96 6.22 4.90 7.16
N SER A 97 7.35 4.99 7.88
CA SER A 97 7.38 4.75 9.33
C SER A 97 6.63 5.84 10.11
N GLN A 98 6.83 7.12 9.78
CA GLN A 98 6.11 8.22 10.40
C GLN A 98 4.59 8.10 10.16
N ALA A 99 4.17 7.84 8.91
CA ALA A 99 2.75 7.71 8.57
C ALA A 99 2.02 6.55 9.28
N VAL A 100 2.74 5.47 9.62
CA VAL A 100 2.20 4.34 10.41
C VAL A 100 2.15 4.68 11.90
N TYR A 101 3.19 5.32 12.43
CA TYR A 101 3.30 5.70 13.83
C TYR A 101 2.31 6.80 14.24
N ASP A 102 2.15 7.83 13.41
CA ASP A 102 1.15 8.91 13.59
C ASP A 102 -0.29 8.36 13.57
N GLY A 103 -0.51 7.23 12.87
CA GLY A 103 -1.74 6.46 12.87
C GLY A 103 -1.92 5.52 14.08
N GLY A 104 -1.03 5.57 15.07
CA GLY A 104 -1.12 4.77 16.29
C GLY A 104 -0.84 3.27 16.12
N ARG A 105 -0.18 2.87 15.04
CA ARG A 105 0.24 1.47 14.80
C ARG A 105 1.68 1.23 15.24
N HIS A 106 2.02 -0.02 15.54
CA HIS A 106 3.38 -0.36 15.94
C HIS A 106 4.34 -0.32 14.73
N VAL A 107 5.51 0.29 14.93
CA VAL A 107 6.61 0.31 13.96
C VAL A 107 7.80 -0.43 14.56
N LEU A 108 8.38 -1.36 13.80
CA LEU A 108 9.58 -2.12 14.16
C LEU A 108 10.68 -1.89 13.11
N GLY A 109 11.69 -1.09 13.45
CA GLY A 109 12.90 -0.92 12.66
C GLY A 109 13.96 -1.97 13.00
N VAL A 110 14.37 -2.79 12.03
CA VAL A 110 15.45 -3.77 12.23
C VAL A 110 16.72 -3.29 11.52
N ILE A 111 17.77 -3.05 12.30
CA ILE A 111 18.97 -2.35 11.82
C ILE A 111 20.27 -2.96 12.40
N PRO A 112 21.32 -3.18 11.59
CA PRO A 112 22.64 -3.55 12.09
C PRO A 112 23.25 -2.42 12.91
N ARG A 113 23.90 -2.75 14.03
CA ARG A 113 24.58 -1.77 14.92
C ARG A 113 25.58 -0.87 14.18
N THR A 114 26.19 -1.37 13.10
CA THR A 114 27.12 -0.65 12.23
C THR A 114 26.48 0.41 11.32
N LEU A 115 25.16 0.33 11.08
CA LEU A 115 24.42 1.27 10.23
C LEU A 115 23.60 2.30 11.01
N MET A 116 23.34 2.06 12.30
CA MET A 116 22.57 2.98 13.15
C MET A 116 23.05 4.44 13.07
N PRO A 117 24.36 4.78 13.14
CA PRO A 117 24.83 6.16 13.08
C PRO A 117 24.75 6.83 11.69
N ARG A 118 24.26 6.12 10.67
CA ARG A 118 24.12 6.60 9.28
C ARG A 118 22.66 6.69 8.83
N GLU A 119 21.85 5.71 9.18
CA GLU A 119 20.45 5.61 8.74
C GLU A 119 19.46 6.20 9.76
N ILE A 120 19.85 6.38 11.03
CA ILE A 120 19.02 7.01 12.07
C ILE A 120 19.57 8.40 12.41
N THR A 121 18.73 9.41 12.23
CA THR A 121 19.03 10.84 12.46
C THR A 121 18.05 11.42 13.48
N GLY A 122 18.49 11.60 14.73
CA GLY A 122 17.61 12.00 15.84
C GLY A 122 16.95 10.79 16.49
N GLU A 123 15.83 11.02 17.18
CA GLU A 123 15.04 9.94 17.81
C GLU A 123 14.35 9.07 16.75
N PRO A 124 14.40 7.73 16.87
CA PRO A 124 13.78 6.83 15.93
C PRO A 124 12.26 6.70 16.13
N VAL A 125 11.57 6.34 15.05
CA VAL A 125 10.12 6.10 15.05
C VAL A 125 9.83 4.64 15.41
N GLY A 126 9.27 4.39 16.59
CA GLY A 126 8.86 3.06 17.08
C GLY A 126 9.97 2.24 17.75
N GLU A 127 9.82 0.92 17.77
CA GLU A 127 10.83 -0.01 18.32
C GLU A 127 12.00 -0.13 17.35
N VAL A 128 13.25 0.05 17.84
CA VAL A 128 14.47 -0.24 17.05
C VAL A 128 15.18 -1.48 17.59
N ARG A 129 15.30 -2.51 16.74
CA ARG A 129 15.93 -3.79 17.04
C ARG A 129 17.32 -3.88 16.43
N ALA A 130 18.33 -3.68 17.28
CA ALA A 130 19.74 -3.60 16.89
C ALA A 130 20.40 -4.99 16.74
N VAL A 131 20.61 -5.44 15.50
CA VAL A 131 21.17 -6.77 15.14
C VAL A 131 22.68 -6.72 14.84
N SER A 132 23.32 -7.90 14.72
CA SER A 132 24.77 -8.02 14.49
C SER A 132 25.21 -7.75 13.05
N GLY A 133 24.37 -8.05 12.05
CA GLY A 133 24.73 -7.93 10.63
C GLY A 133 23.54 -8.13 9.68
N MET A 134 23.80 -7.99 8.37
CA MET A 134 22.76 -7.95 7.33
C MET A 134 21.91 -9.22 7.24
N HIS A 135 22.51 -10.42 7.32
CA HIS A 135 21.74 -11.66 7.28
C HIS A 135 20.77 -11.78 8.47
N GLN A 136 21.20 -11.42 9.68
CA GLN A 136 20.31 -11.40 10.86
C GLN A 136 19.20 -10.35 10.70
N ARG A 137 19.50 -9.20 10.09
CA ARG A 137 18.52 -8.14 9.79
C ARG A 137 17.40 -8.67 8.90
N LYS A 138 17.75 -9.24 7.74
CA LYS A 138 16.77 -9.75 6.77
C LYS A 138 15.98 -10.93 7.32
N ALA A 139 16.64 -11.88 7.99
CA ALA A 139 15.98 -12.99 8.66
C ALA A 139 14.98 -12.54 9.74
N GLU A 140 15.33 -11.55 10.58
CA GLU A 140 14.42 -11.03 11.60
C GLU A 140 13.25 -10.23 10.98
N MET A 141 13.49 -9.43 9.94
CA MET A 141 12.42 -8.73 9.20
C MET A 141 11.44 -9.73 8.58
N ALA A 142 11.94 -10.77 7.89
CA ALA A 142 11.13 -11.82 7.29
C ALA A 142 10.38 -12.69 8.33
N ARG A 143 10.96 -12.90 9.50
CA ARG A 143 10.32 -13.61 10.63
C ARG A 143 9.18 -12.80 11.26
N GLN A 144 9.30 -11.48 11.29
CA GLN A 144 8.32 -10.55 11.87
C GLN A 144 7.14 -10.21 10.94
N ALA A 145 7.17 -10.61 9.67
CA ALA A 145 6.20 -10.22 8.65
C ALA A 145 5.21 -11.33 8.30
N ASP A 146 3.98 -10.96 7.94
CA ASP A 146 2.98 -11.83 7.32
C ASP A 146 2.93 -11.65 5.79
N ALA A 147 3.41 -10.50 5.28
CA ALA A 147 3.57 -10.16 3.86
C ALA A 147 4.73 -9.17 3.65
N PHE A 148 5.19 -9.05 2.40
CA PHE A 148 6.25 -8.14 1.97
C PHE A 148 5.73 -7.12 0.96
N ILE A 149 6.21 -5.87 1.02
CA ILE A 149 5.94 -4.83 0.02
C ILE A 149 7.23 -4.08 -0.30
N ALA A 150 7.54 -3.90 -1.59
CA ALA A 150 8.57 -2.98 -2.05
C ALA A 150 7.96 -1.67 -2.59
N LEU A 151 8.43 -0.55 -2.03
CA LEU A 151 8.32 0.79 -2.61
C LEU A 151 9.59 1.11 -3.41
N PRO A 152 9.55 2.05 -4.37
CA PRO A 152 10.72 2.50 -5.13
C PRO A 152 12.01 2.68 -4.30
N GLY A 153 13.10 2.08 -4.77
CA GLY A 153 14.34 1.98 -3.99
C GLY A 153 15.51 1.42 -4.79
N GLY A 154 16.72 1.65 -4.31
CA GLY A 154 17.96 1.25 -4.98
C GLY A 154 18.34 -0.22 -4.75
N TYR A 155 19.61 -0.56 -4.99
CA TYR A 155 20.11 -1.94 -4.94
C TYR A 155 19.79 -2.68 -3.63
N GLY A 156 19.81 -2.02 -2.47
CA GLY A 156 19.41 -2.66 -1.19
C GLY A 156 17.96 -3.14 -1.20
N THR A 157 17.03 -2.31 -1.68
CA THR A 157 15.60 -2.67 -1.82
C THR A 157 15.39 -3.79 -2.83
N LEU A 158 16.21 -3.84 -3.90
CA LEU A 158 16.15 -4.93 -4.88
C LEU A 158 16.76 -6.25 -4.33
N GLU A 159 17.79 -6.17 -3.51
CA GLU A 159 18.42 -7.34 -2.86
C GLU A 159 17.48 -7.97 -1.81
N GLU A 160 16.87 -7.13 -0.98
CA GLU A 160 15.84 -7.53 -0.01
C GLU A 160 14.61 -8.15 -0.69
N LEU A 161 14.16 -7.55 -1.79
CA LEU A 161 13.03 -8.02 -2.59
C LEU A 161 13.30 -9.38 -3.28
N LEU A 162 14.45 -9.51 -3.97
CA LEU A 162 14.78 -10.72 -4.72
C LEU A 162 15.05 -11.92 -3.79
N GLU A 163 15.57 -11.68 -2.57
CA GLU A 163 15.73 -12.74 -1.58
C GLU A 163 14.36 -13.33 -1.16
N VAL A 164 13.36 -12.51 -0.84
CA VAL A 164 12.03 -13.02 -0.45
C VAL A 164 11.25 -13.63 -1.61
N ILE A 165 11.45 -13.16 -2.85
CA ILE A 165 10.92 -13.84 -4.05
C ILE A 165 11.55 -15.23 -4.19
N THR A 166 12.87 -15.34 -4.01
CA THR A 166 13.58 -16.62 -4.09
C THR A 166 13.13 -17.57 -2.98
N TRP A 167 12.93 -17.08 -1.75
CA TRP A 167 12.41 -17.89 -0.64
C TRP A 167 10.97 -18.37 -0.87
N ALA A 168 10.10 -17.55 -1.49
CA ALA A 168 8.78 -17.98 -1.92
C ALA A 168 8.84 -19.02 -3.06
N GLN A 169 9.70 -18.82 -4.07
CA GLN A 169 9.89 -19.76 -5.19
C GLN A 169 10.42 -21.12 -4.72
N LEU A 170 11.29 -21.12 -3.71
CA LEU A 170 11.77 -22.35 -3.08
C LEU A 170 10.70 -23.04 -2.24
N GLY A 171 9.71 -22.31 -1.69
CA GLY A 171 8.72 -22.85 -0.75
C GLY A 171 9.11 -22.69 0.74
N ILE A 172 10.06 -21.80 1.04
CA ILE A 172 10.47 -21.45 2.41
C ILE A 172 9.39 -20.59 3.11
N HIS A 173 8.56 -19.86 2.35
CA HIS A 173 7.38 -19.19 2.88
C HIS A 173 6.28 -18.89 1.85
N ASP A 174 5.03 -18.85 2.32
CA ASP A 174 3.82 -18.51 1.53
C ASP A 174 3.39 -17.04 1.61
N LYS A 175 4.23 -16.20 2.21
CA LYS A 175 3.97 -14.77 2.44
C LYS A 175 3.93 -14.03 1.09
N PRO A 176 2.87 -13.27 0.77
CA PRO A 176 2.77 -12.60 -0.52
C PRO A 176 3.79 -11.47 -0.66
N VAL A 177 4.27 -11.26 -1.89
CA VAL A 177 5.28 -10.23 -2.21
C VAL A 177 4.66 -9.18 -3.15
N GLY A 178 4.46 -7.97 -2.62
CA GLY A 178 3.88 -6.84 -3.31
C GLY A 178 4.90 -5.87 -3.89
N LEU A 179 4.66 -5.35 -5.10
CA LEU A 179 5.35 -4.20 -5.68
C LEU A 179 4.38 -3.04 -5.82
N LEU A 180 4.66 -1.91 -5.14
CA LEU A 180 3.94 -0.67 -5.40
C LEU A 180 4.61 0.06 -6.57
N ASN A 181 4.06 -0.15 -7.77
CA ASN A 181 4.60 0.29 -9.05
C ASN A 181 4.23 1.74 -9.37
N VAL A 182 4.61 2.66 -8.47
CA VAL A 182 4.38 4.11 -8.59
C VAL A 182 5.00 4.63 -9.88
N ASP A 183 4.21 5.33 -10.69
CA ASP A 183 4.61 5.95 -11.97
C ASP A 183 5.41 5.00 -12.90
N GLY A 184 5.16 3.69 -12.81
CA GLY A 184 5.82 2.67 -13.63
C GLY A 184 7.27 2.34 -13.21
N TYR A 185 7.71 2.70 -12.01
CA TYR A 185 9.08 2.50 -11.51
C TYR A 185 9.62 1.06 -11.69
N TYR A 186 8.77 0.06 -11.51
CA TYR A 186 9.13 -1.36 -11.64
C TYR A 186 8.83 -1.96 -13.02
N ASN A 187 8.36 -1.19 -14.00
CA ASN A 187 8.02 -1.72 -15.34
C ASN A 187 9.19 -2.49 -15.97
N SER A 188 10.39 -1.93 -15.97
CA SER A 188 11.58 -2.60 -16.54
C SER A 188 12.01 -3.84 -15.75
N LEU A 189 11.76 -3.89 -14.44
CA LEU A 189 12.01 -5.08 -13.62
C LEU A 189 11.00 -6.18 -13.93
N LEU A 190 9.71 -5.83 -14.03
CA LEU A 190 8.64 -6.75 -14.40
C LEU A 190 8.89 -7.34 -15.79
N SER A 191 9.19 -6.52 -16.80
CA SER A 191 9.50 -7.00 -18.16
C SER A 191 10.80 -7.83 -18.24
N PHE A 192 11.78 -7.60 -17.36
CA PHE A 192 12.96 -8.47 -17.24
C PHE A 192 12.58 -9.84 -16.65
N ILE A 193 11.71 -9.86 -15.64
CA ILE A 193 11.20 -11.10 -15.02
C ILE A 193 10.29 -11.86 -15.99
N ASP A 194 9.43 -11.17 -16.74
CA ASP A 194 8.65 -11.75 -17.84
C ASP A 194 9.58 -12.41 -18.86
N LYS A 195 10.65 -11.72 -19.27
CA LYS A 195 11.63 -12.27 -20.20
C LYS A 195 12.39 -13.49 -19.64
N ALA A 196 12.63 -13.53 -18.33
CA ALA A 196 13.23 -14.69 -17.67
C ALA A 196 12.28 -15.90 -17.57
N VAL A 197 10.95 -15.69 -17.62
CA VAL A 197 9.97 -16.77 -17.81
C VAL A 197 9.97 -17.25 -19.27
N ASP A 198 9.96 -16.33 -20.24
CA ASP A 198 9.99 -16.67 -21.68
C ASP A 198 11.23 -17.52 -22.06
N GLU A 199 12.38 -17.24 -21.45
CA GLU A 199 13.64 -17.97 -21.64
C GLU A 199 13.79 -19.20 -20.72
N GLY A 200 12.78 -19.52 -19.91
CA GLY A 200 12.76 -20.74 -19.07
C GLY A 200 13.62 -20.72 -17.81
N PHE A 201 14.12 -19.55 -17.38
CA PHE A 201 14.86 -19.40 -16.11
C PHE A 201 13.95 -19.28 -14.88
N ILE A 202 12.68 -18.91 -15.08
CA ILE A 202 11.66 -18.81 -14.02
C ILE A 202 10.43 -19.61 -14.44
N ASP A 203 9.91 -20.46 -13.55
CA ASP A 203 8.70 -21.23 -13.81
C ASP A 203 7.46 -20.31 -13.94
N PRO A 204 6.55 -20.54 -14.91
CA PRO A 204 5.35 -19.72 -15.09
C PRO A 204 4.43 -19.64 -13.87
N ALA A 205 4.42 -20.63 -12.97
CA ALA A 205 3.71 -20.53 -11.68
C ALA A 205 4.44 -19.59 -10.70
N ALA A 206 5.77 -19.69 -10.61
CA ALA A 206 6.59 -18.82 -9.77
C ALA A 206 6.49 -17.34 -10.17
N ARG A 207 6.22 -17.04 -11.45
CA ARG A 207 5.93 -15.67 -11.92
C ARG A 207 4.77 -14.98 -11.16
N HIS A 208 3.84 -15.74 -10.59
CA HIS A 208 2.71 -15.22 -9.83
C HIS A 208 3.03 -14.84 -8.36
N ILE A 209 4.22 -15.16 -7.84
CA ILE A 209 4.67 -14.74 -6.50
C ILE A 209 4.62 -13.22 -6.34
N ILE A 210 4.89 -12.50 -7.44
CA ILE A 210 4.99 -11.04 -7.48
C ILE A 210 3.63 -10.43 -7.82
N VAL A 211 2.99 -9.82 -6.82
CA VAL A 211 1.76 -9.04 -6.96
C VAL A 211 2.12 -7.58 -7.22
N SER A 212 1.68 -6.99 -8.34
CA SER A 212 1.92 -5.57 -8.64
C SER A 212 0.64 -4.75 -8.77
N ALA A 213 0.69 -3.50 -8.33
CA ALA A 213 -0.37 -2.50 -8.39
C ALA A 213 0.22 -1.09 -8.48
N GLN A 214 -0.54 -0.11 -8.97
CA GLN A 214 -0.09 1.29 -9.07
C GLN A 214 -0.41 2.09 -7.81
N THR A 215 -1.45 1.72 -7.06
CA THR A 215 -1.87 2.41 -5.83
C THR A 215 -1.76 1.51 -4.60
N ALA A 216 -1.53 2.10 -3.42
CA ALA A 216 -1.41 1.34 -2.19
C ALA A 216 -2.72 0.59 -1.82
N GLN A 217 -3.88 1.18 -2.14
CA GLN A 217 -5.19 0.56 -1.90
C GLN A 217 -5.39 -0.69 -2.78
N GLU A 218 -5.12 -0.56 -4.08
CA GLU A 218 -5.15 -1.68 -5.04
C GLU A 218 -4.17 -2.79 -4.65
N LEU A 219 -2.95 -2.43 -4.23
CA LEU A 219 -1.96 -3.40 -3.77
C LEU A 219 -2.45 -4.17 -2.55
N MET A 220 -2.94 -3.48 -1.53
CA MET A 220 -3.43 -4.12 -0.31
C MET A 220 -4.58 -5.08 -0.59
N CYS A 221 -5.56 -4.72 -1.45
CA CYS A 221 -6.65 -5.63 -1.81
C CYS A 221 -6.12 -6.91 -2.49
N LYS A 222 -5.22 -6.79 -3.47
CA LYS A 222 -4.59 -7.93 -4.14
C LYS A 222 -3.76 -8.81 -3.19
N LEU A 223 -3.16 -8.24 -2.15
CA LEU A 223 -2.41 -9.00 -1.15
C LEU A 223 -3.34 -9.78 -0.20
N GLU A 224 -4.47 -9.19 0.25
CA GLU A 224 -5.49 -9.93 1.01
C GLU A 224 -5.97 -11.15 0.21
N GLU A 225 -6.28 -10.96 -1.08
CA GLU A 225 -6.76 -11.99 -2.02
C GLU A 225 -5.71 -13.01 -2.48
N TYR A 226 -4.42 -12.80 -2.21
CA TYR A 226 -3.35 -13.69 -2.68
C TYR A 226 -3.43 -15.11 -2.08
N ILE A 227 -3.48 -16.09 -2.98
CA ILE A 227 -3.34 -17.52 -2.69
C ILE A 227 -1.99 -18.01 -3.27
N PRO A 228 -1.12 -18.67 -2.47
CA PRO A 228 0.13 -19.25 -2.96
C PRO A 228 -0.09 -20.29 -4.06
N LYS A 229 0.87 -20.41 -4.98
CA LYS A 229 0.94 -21.46 -6.00
C LYS A 229 2.28 -22.17 -5.90
N HIS A 230 2.33 -23.32 -5.20
CA HIS A 230 3.57 -24.07 -5.02
C HIS A 230 4.00 -24.76 -6.32
N SER A 231 5.22 -24.46 -6.79
CA SER A 231 5.86 -25.13 -7.93
C SER A 231 6.64 -26.39 -7.49
N GLY A 232 5.91 -27.40 -6.99
CA GLY A 232 6.37 -28.79 -6.86
C GLY A 232 7.45 -29.15 -5.81
N LEU A 233 8.26 -28.20 -5.35
CA LEU A 233 9.35 -28.44 -4.40
C LEU A 233 8.88 -28.24 -2.95
N SER A 234 8.57 -29.33 -2.24
CA SER A 234 8.37 -29.29 -0.78
C SER A 234 9.67 -29.59 -0.03
N TRP A 235 10.08 -28.65 0.83
CA TRP A 235 11.21 -28.81 1.75
C TRP A 235 10.94 -29.80 2.90
N GLU A 236 9.70 -30.28 3.03
CA GLU A 236 9.34 -31.36 3.96
C GLU A 236 10.13 -32.64 3.65
N MET A 237 10.53 -32.85 2.38
CA MET A 237 11.34 -34.01 1.98
C MET A 237 12.76 -33.99 2.56
N GLU A 238 13.42 -32.84 2.68
CA GLU A 238 14.75 -32.78 3.31
C GLU A 238 14.69 -33.04 4.81
N GLN A 239 13.66 -32.52 5.50
CA GLN A 239 13.47 -32.79 6.94
C GLN A 239 13.15 -34.27 7.22
N GLN A 240 12.44 -34.94 6.31
CA GLN A 240 12.22 -36.39 6.39
C GLN A 240 13.51 -37.19 6.13
N LEU A 241 14.35 -36.77 5.17
CA LEU A 241 15.64 -37.40 4.88
C LEU A 241 16.66 -37.24 6.03
N GLU A 242 16.71 -36.08 6.69
CA GLU A 242 17.52 -35.92 7.91
C GLU A 242 17.03 -36.81 9.06
N PHE A 243 15.72 -37.05 9.16
CA PHE A 243 15.13 -37.87 10.22
C PHE A 243 15.42 -39.36 10.00
N THR A 244 15.28 -39.87 8.77
CA THR A 244 15.62 -41.26 8.46
C THR A 244 17.12 -41.52 8.62
N ALA A 245 17.99 -40.62 8.13
CA ALA A 245 19.44 -40.74 8.28
C ALA A 245 19.89 -40.82 9.76
N LYS A 246 19.22 -40.10 10.68
CA LYS A 246 19.49 -40.18 12.13
C LYS A 246 18.97 -41.49 12.76
N SER A 247 17.92 -42.08 12.19
CA SER A 247 17.37 -43.35 12.67
C SER A 247 18.23 -44.58 12.30
N ASP A 248 18.84 -44.61 11.10
CA ASP A 248 19.68 -45.73 10.65
C ASP A 248 21.11 -45.71 11.25
N ILE A 249 21.58 -44.58 11.77
CA ILE A 249 22.83 -44.48 12.55
C ILE A 249 22.66 -45.05 13.98
N SER A 250 21.42 -45.37 14.39
CA SER A 250 21.04 -45.77 15.75
C SER A 250 20.71 -47.27 15.89
N ARG A 251 21.34 -48.14 15.09
CA ARG A 251 21.13 -49.60 15.06
C ARG A 251 22.44 -50.39 15.00
#